data_AF-A0A7Y5NKD8-F1
#
_entry.id   AF-A0A7Y5NKD8-F1
#
_cell.length_a   1.000
_cell.length_b   1.000
_cell.length_c   1.000
_cell.angle_alpha   90.00
_cell.angle_beta   90.00
_cell.angle_gamma   90.00
#
_symmetry.space_group_name_H-M   'P 1'
#
loop_
_entity.id
_entity.type
_entity.pdbx_description
1 polymer ?
#
loop_
_entity_poly.entity_id
_entity_poly.type
_entity_poly.pdbx_seq_one_letter_code
_entity_poly.pdbx_strand_id
1 'polypeptide(L)'
;MAILNITYAGLSADFPLESGLNLTDGDVRRIAVEVVRAGGVRGMTFAQLSDNAFDHYVVDRFTGPAGERRIYLRPKVPFGGRRSA
;
A
#
# COMPACT_ATOMS: atom_id res chain seq x y z
N MET A 1 -2.46 -15.65 6.82
CA MET A 1 -2.28 -14.20 7.09
C MET A 1 -2.00 -13.49 5.77
N ALA A 2 -2.59 -12.32 5.53
CA ALA A 2 -2.20 -11.47 4.41
C ALA A 2 -1.32 -10.31 4.92
N ILE A 3 -0.39 -9.83 4.10
CA ILE A 3 0.46 -8.67 4.43
C ILE A 3 0.20 -7.57 3.40
N LEU A 4 -0.07 -6.36 3.88
CA LEU A 4 -0.09 -5.14 3.08
C LEU A 4 1.23 -4.40 3.27
N ASN A 5 2.06 -4.36 2.24
CA ASN A 5 3.22 -3.48 2.19
C ASN A 5 2.80 -2.11 1.66
N ILE A 6 2.98 -1.08 2.47
CA ILE A 6 2.67 0.31 2.11
C ILE A 6 3.98 1.01 1.82
N THR A 7 4.08 1.67 0.67
CA THR A 7 5.20 2.57 0.34
C THR A 7 4.69 4.00 0.31
N TYR A 8 5.24 4.92 1.09
CA TYR A 8 4.86 6.34 1.09
C TYR A 8 6.03 7.21 1.53
N ALA A 9 6.21 8.38 0.89
CA ALA A 9 7.27 9.34 1.21
C ALA A 9 8.70 8.73 1.32
N GLY A 10 9.01 7.75 0.47
CA GLY A 10 10.32 7.06 0.47
C GLY A 10 10.48 5.97 1.54
N LEU A 11 9.44 5.70 2.34
CA LEU A 11 9.44 4.66 3.36
C LEU A 11 8.56 3.49 2.88
N SER A 12 8.94 2.26 3.23
CA SER A 12 8.13 1.07 3.01
C SER A 12 7.99 0.29 4.32
N ALA A 13 6.77 -0.16 4.62
CA ALA A 13 6.54 -0.94 5.82
C ALA A 13 5.32 -1.87 5.68
N ASP A 14 5.35 -2.95 6.46
CA ASP A 14 4.36 -4.02 6.42
C ASP A 14 3.28 -3.81 7.49
N PHE A 15 2.03 -4.02 7.07
CA PHE A 15 0.86 -4.03 7.93
C PHE A 15 0.14 -5.39 7.80
N PRO A 16 -0.08 -6.12 8.91
CA PRO A 16 -0.79 -7.39 8.87
C PRO A 16 -2.28 -7.17 8.56
N LEU A 17 -2.81 -7.97 7.64
CA LEU A 17 -4.23 -8.04 7.33
C LEU A 17 -4.80 -9.39 7.73
N GLU A 18 -6.05 -9.37 8.20
CA GLU A 18 -6.80 -10.60 8.48
C GLU A 18 -6.97 -11.41 7.19
N SER A 19 -6.75 -12.73 7.29
CA SER A 19 -6.91 -13.64 6.17
C SER A 19 -8.38 -13.89 5.85
N GLY A 20 -8.72 -13.92 4.56
CA GLY A 20 -10.08 -14.25 4.09
C GLY A 20 -10.89 -13.04 3.60
N LEU A 21 -10.41 -11.82 3.83
CA LEU A 21 -11.02 -10.61 3.29
C LEU A 21 -10.76 -10.49 1.78
N ASN A 22 -11.83 -10.38 0.99
CA ASN A 22 -11.77 -10.01 -0.42
C ASN A 22 -11.78 -8.48 -0.55
N LEU A 23 -10.62 -7.85 -0.35
CA LEU A 23 -10.47 -6.40 -0.39
C LEU A 23 -10.37 -5.87 -1.82
N THR A 24 -11.22 -4.90 -2.16
CA THR A 24 -11.07 -4.13 -3.39
C THR A 24 -9.87 -3.19 -3.31
N ASP A 25 -9.41 -2.66 -4.45
CA ASP A 25 -8.33 -1.64 -4.45
C ASP A 25 -8.70 -0.41 -3.63
N GLY A 26 -9.97 0.00 -3.69
CA GLY A 26 -10.49 1.11 -2.89
C GLY A 26 -10.40 0.84 -1.39
N ASP A 27 -10.68 -0.40 -0.97
CA ASP A 27 -10.56 -0.79 0.43
C ASP A 27 -9.11 -0.79 0.91
N VAL A 28 -8.20 -1.34 0.10
CA VAL A 28 -6.76 -1.33 0.42
C VAL A 28 -6.25 0.10 0.60
N ARG A 29 -6.63 1.01 -0.29
CA ARG A 29 -6.24 2.43 -0.21
C ARG A 29 -6.81 3.11 1.03
N ARG A 30 -8.09 2.88 1.35
CA ARG A 30 -8.73 3.44 2.55
C ARG A 30 -8.07 2.96 3.83
N ILE A 31 -7.83 1.65 3.94
CA ILE A 31 -7.12 1.05 5.08
C ILE A 31 -5.73 1.67 5.21
N ALA A 32 -4.99 1.83 4.10
CA ALA A 32 -3.68 2.45 4.15
C ALA A 32 -3.72 3.89 4.67
N VAL A 33 -4.72 4.70 4.26
CA VAL A 33 -4.88 6.06 4.80
C VAL A 33 -5.06 6.00 6.31
N GLU A 34 -5.99 5.19 6.79
CA GLU A 34 -6.32 5.07 8.20
C GLU A 34 -5.11 4.63 9.04
N VAL A 35 -4.42 3.56 8.60
CA VAL A 35 -3.29 3.00 9.35
C VAL A 35 -2.11 3.97 9.38
N VAL A 36 -1.77 4.61 8.25
CA VAL A 36 -0.64 5.56 8.19
C VAL A 36 -0.95 6.84 8.97
N ARG A 37 -2.21 7.31 8.93
CA ARG A 37 -2.65 8.49 9.68
C ARG A 37 -2.65 8.22 11.18
N ALA A 38 -3.11 7.05 11.60
CA ALA A 38 -3.15 6.64 13.01
C ALA A 38 -1.79 6.21 13.57
N GLY A 39 -0.76 6.05 12.73
CA GLY A 39 0.55 5.55 13.15
C GLY A 39 0.56 4.05 13.46
N GLY A 40 -0.37 3.29 12.87
CA GLY A 40 -0.46 1.83 13.00
C GLY A 40 0.66 1.08 12.27
N VAL A 41 1.46 1.78 11.45
CA VAL A 41 2.67 1.24 10.83
C VAL A 41 3.91 1.82 11.51
N ARG A 42 4.75 0.95 12.07
CA ARG A 42 5.98 1.36 12.76
C ARG A 42 6.90 2.13 11.80
N GLY A 43 7.27 3.35 12.19
CA GLY A 43 8.15 4.21 11.39
C GLY A 43 7.45 4.94 10.24
N MET A 44 6.12 4.85 10.13
CA MET A 44 5.34 5.49 9.06
C MET A 44 4.06 6.11 9.66
N THR A 45 4.22 7.27 10.30
CA THR A 45 3.11 8.04 10.92
C THR A 45 3.00 9.41 10.26
N PHE A 46 1.88 9.66 9.56
CA PHE A 46 1.61 10.93 8.89
C PHE A 46 0.21 11.43 9.27
N ALA A 47 0.08 12.12 10.41
CA ALA A 47 -1.21 12.53 10.96
C ALA A 47 -2.04 13.45 10.04
N GLN A 48 -1.37 14.18 9.13
CA GLN A 48 -2.00 15.09 8.16
C GLN A 48 -2.16 14.46 6.76
N LEU A 49 -2.01 13.13 6.63
CA LEU A 49 -2.22 12.44 5.35
C LEU A 49 -3.63 12.69 4.83
N SER A 50 -3.81 13.06 3.55
CA SER A 50 -5.13 13.30 2.95
C SER A 50 -5.89 12.00 2.67
N ASP A 51 -7.22 12.07 2.57
CA ASP A 51 -8.05 10.89 2.27
C ASP A 51 -7.78 10.31 0.86
N ASN A 52 -7.28 11.14 -0.06
CA ASN A 52 -6.95 10.78 -1.44
C ASN A 52 -5.46 10.49 -1.66
N ALA A 53 -4.65 10.36 -0.60
CA ALA A 53 -3.19 10.22 -0.72
C ALA A 53 -2.74 9.05 -1.60
N PHE A 54 -3.58 8.02 -1.73
CA PHE A 54 -3.28 6.79 -2.46
C PHE A 54 -4.11 6.60 -3.75
N ASP A 55 -4.84 7.62 -4.23
CA ASP A 55 -5.73 7.48 -5.40
C ASP A 55 -4.97 7.08 -6.69
N HIS A 56 -3.73 7.54 -6.82
CA HIS A 56 -2.86 7.25 -7.96
C HIS A 56 -1.86 6.12 -7.71
N TYR A 57 -2.01 5.41 -6.60
CA TYR A 57 -1.14 4.28 -6.26
C TYR A 57 -1.65 3.00 -6.91
N VAL A 58 -0.70 2.11 -7.22
CA VAL A 58 -0.97 0.79 -7.76
C VAL A 58 -1.11 -0.20 -6.60
N VAL A 59 -2.08 -1.11 -6.72
CA VAL A 59 -2.30 -2.23 -5.80
C VAL A 59 -1.90 -3.52 -6.50
N ASP A 60 -0.71 -4.02 -6.21
CA ASP A 60 -0.23 -5.30 -6.74
C ASP A 60 -0.56 -6.43 -5.75
N ARG A 61 -1.02 -7.58 -6.26
CA ARG A 61 -1.40 -8.75 -5.44
C ARG A 61 -0.62 -9.97 -5.87
N PHE A 62 0.04 -10.61 -4.91
CA PHE A 62 0.81 -11.83 -5.11
C PHE A 62 0.31 -12.92 -4.17
N THR A 63 0.21 -14.13 -4.71
CA THR A 63 -0.05 -15.35 -3.94
C THR A 63 1.18 -16.23 -4.05
N GLY A 64 1.77 -16.57 -2.90
CA GLY A 64 2.93 -17.45 -2.87
C GLY A 64 2.56 -18.93 -2.87
N PRO A 65 3.55 -19.82 -3.01
CA PRO A 65 3.33 -21.26 -3.16
C PRO A 65 2.63 -21.94 -1.97
N ALA A 66 2.80 -21.39 -0.76
CA ALA A 66 2.15 -21.91 0.46
C ALA A 66 0.84 -21.17 0.80
N GLY A 67 0.31 -20.38 -0.14
CA GLY A 67 -0.96 -19.64 0.03
C GLY A 67 -0.81 -18.32 0.77
N GLU A 68 0.41 -17.87 1.05
CA GLU A 68 0.66 -16.53 1.57
C GLU A 68 0.19 -15.46 0.60
N ARG A 69 -0.49 -14.42 1.11
CA ARG A 69 -1.01 -13.31 0.30
C ARG A 69 -0.24 -12.05 0.62
N ARG A 70 0.37 -11.45 -0.40
CA ARG A 70 1.06 -10.16 -0.31
C ARG A 70 0.40 -9.14 -1.20
N ILE A 71 0.06 -8.00 -0.62
CA ILE A 71 -0.50 -6.84 -1.30
C ILE A 71 0.54 -5.72 -1.20
N TYR A 72 0.87 -5.09 -2.31
CA TYR A 72 1.77 -3.94 -2.34
C TYR A 72 0.99 -2.71 -2.79
N LEU A 73 0.98 -1.67 -1.95
CA LEU A 73 0.49 -0.34 -2.28
C LEU A 73 1.69 0.56 -2.53
N ARG A 74 1.94 0.90 -3.79
CA ARG A 74 3.12 1.67 -4.19
C ARG A 74 2.82 2.77 -5.20
N PRO A 75 3.63 3.84 -5.25
CA PRO A 75 3.44 4.89 -6.25
C PRO A 75 3.46 4.29 -7.66
N LYS A 76 2.59 4.79 -8.54
CA LYS A 76 2.64 4.42 -9.94
C LYS A 76 3.95 4.95 -10.53
N VAL A 77 4.82 4.05 -10.99
CA VAL A 77 5.97 4.43 -11.80
C VAL A 77 5.48 4.75 -13.22
N PRO A 78 5.83 5.91 -13.81
CA PRO A 78 5.58 6.14 -15.21
C PRO A 78 6.43 5.17 -16.03
N PHE A 79 5.80 4.33 -16.83
CA PHE A 79 6.52 3.62 -17.89
C PHE A 79 6.97 4.66 -18.92
N GLY A 80 8.28 4.95 -18.97
CA GLY A 80 8.87 5.89 -19.92
C GLY A 80 8.79 7.35 -19.49
N GLY A 81 9.64 7.77 -18.54
CA GLY A 81 10.03 9.18 -18.45
C GLY A 81 10.79 9.57 -19.73
N ARG A 82 10.52 10.78 -20.26
CA ARG A 82 11.10 11.31 -21.52
C ARG A 82 12.57 10.91 -21.62
N ARG A 83 12.97 10.29 -22.74
CA ARG A 83 14.39 10.18 -23.10
C ARG A 83 14.99 11.57 -22.94
N SER A 84 15.97 11.70 -22.05
CA SER A 84 16.90 12.82 -22.08
C SER A 84 17.52 12.79 -23.47
N ALA A 85 17.07 13.69 -24.35
CA ALA A 85 17.66 13.93 -25.65
C ALA A 85 18.89 14.83 -25.48
#